data_AF-A0A4Y2PVF3-F1
#
_entry.id   AF-A0A4Y2PVF3-F1
#
_cell.length_a   1.000
_cell.length_b   1.000
_cell.length_c   1.000
_cell.angle_alpha   90.00
_cell.angle_beta   90.00
_cell.angle_gamma   90.00
#
_symmetry.space_group_name_H-M   'P 1'
#
loop_
_entity.id
_entity.type
_entity.pdbx_description
1 polymer ?
#
loop_
_entity_poly.entity_id
_entity_poly.type
_entity_poly.pdbx_seq_one_letter_code
_entity_poly.pdbx_strand_id
1 'polypeptide(L)'
;MEAKQLIQLSKRTILFRLQISSPWRSSDFKEDASTWKASEDGKIVNNQPARVMDDRNGAGPMGGYIAKITNDAREEEMEDNMQQVSTMIGNLRNMAIDMGSEMESQNRQLDRINLKVGLPYLRVNKILFKE
;
A
#
# COMPACT_ATOMS: atom_id res chain seq x y z
N MET A 1 5.44 -61.37 34.12
CA MET A 1 6.01 -60.20 33.43
C MET A 1 6.50 -59.21 34.48
N GLU A 2 7.77 -58.84 34.45
CA GLU A 2 8.37 -57.90 35.41
C GLU A 2 7.79 -56.49 35.18
N ALA A 3 7.54 -55.72 36.25
CA ALA A 3 6.90 -54.40 36.20
C ALA A 3 7.56 -53.43 35.19
N LYS A 4 8.86 -53.59 34.94
CA LYS A 4 9.62 -52.83 33.93
C LYS A 4 9.09 -53.02 32.50
N GLN A 5 8.64 -54.24 32.15
CA GLN A 5 8.12 -54.53 30.82
C GLN A 5 6.74 -53.90 30.59
N LEU A 6 5.88 -53.87 31.62
CA LEU A 6 4.57 -53.22 31.55
C LEU A 6 4.69 -51.69 31.40
N ILE A 7 5.65 -51.07 32.07
CA ILE A 7 5.94 -49.63 31.92
C ILE A 7 6.42 -49.32 30.50
N GLN A 8 7.29 -50.16 29.93
CA GLN A 8 7.78 -49.98 28.56
C GLN A 8 6.68 -50.15 27.52
N LEU A 9 5.79 -51.13 27.73
CA LEU A 9 4.65 -51.34 26.85
C LEU A 9 3.66 -50.16 26.92
N SER A 10 3.38 -49.65 28.11
CA SER A 10 2.56 -48.45 28.31
C SER A 10 3.15 -47.22 27.62
N LYS A 11 4.46 -46.98 27.77
CA LYS A 11 5.17 -45.90 27.07
C LYS A 11 5.06 -46.02 25.55
N ARG A 12 5.22 -47.23 25.00
CA ARG A 12 5.06 -47.49 23.56
C ARG A 12 3.64 -47.24 23.07
N THR A 13 2.63 -47.69 23.80
CA THR A 13 1.22 -47.47 23.43
C THR A 13 0.85 -45.99 23.46
N ILE A 14 1.33 -45.24 24.46
CA ILE A 14 1.13 -43.79 24.57
C ILE A 14 1.85 -43.04 23.44
N LEU A 15 3.11 -43.37 23.16
CA LEU A 15 3.86 -42.78 22.05
C LEU A 15 3.21 -43.06 20.71
N PHE A 16 2.71 -44.28 20.48
CA PHE A 16 2.01 -44.63 19.25
C PHE A 16 0.72 -43.83 19.07
N ARG A 17 -0.05 -43.62 20.15
CA ARG A 17 -1.22 -42.72 20.13
C ARG A 17 -0.85 -41.26 19.85
N LEU A 18 0.22 -40.75 20.46
CA LEU A 18 0.71 -39.38 20.26
C LEU A 18 1.23 -39.14 18.83
N GLN A 19 1.87 -40.15 18.23
CA GLN A 19 2.37 -40.11 16.86
C GLN A 19 1.23 -40.11 15.83
N ILE A 20 0.15 -40.85 16.11
CA ILE A 20 -1.06 -40.90 15.25
C ILE A 20 -1.90 -39.63 15.41
N SER A 21 -1.88 -38.97 16.58
CA SER A 21 -2.63 -37.75 16.85
C SER A 21 -1.96 -36.46 16.36
N SER A 22 -0.83 -36.53 15.67
CA SER A 22 -0.14 -35.35 15.13
C SER A 22 -0.27 -35.30 13.59
N PRO A 23 -1.40 -34.85 13.03
CA PRO A 23 -1.61 -34.80 11.58
C PRO A 23 -0.81 -33.69 10.89
N TRP A 24 0.02 -32.94 11.61
CA TRP A 24 0.71 -31.75 11.11
C TRP A 24 2.21 -31.88 11.27
N ARG A 25 2.84 -32.70 10.43
CA ARG A 25 4.25 -32.49 10.09
C ARG A 25 4.26 -31.37 9.06
N SER A 26 4.46 -30.13 9.51
CA SER A 26 4.60 -28.96 8.63
C SER A 26 5.75 -29.23 7.65
N SER A 27 5.43 -29.63 6.42
CA SER A 27 6.39 -29.57 5.32
C SER A 27 6.83 -28.12 5.21
N ASP A 28 8.13 -27.86 5.30
CA ASP A 28 8.72 -26.53 5.39
C ASP A 28 8.18 -25.59 4.29
N PHE A 29 7.11 -24.88 4.61
CA PHE A 29 6.62 -23.79 3.79
C PHE A 29 7.56 -22.62 4.06
N LYS A 30 8.46 -22.36 3.11
CA LYS A 30 9.26 -21.15 3.11
C LYS A 30 8.35 -19.97 2.79
N GLU A 31 7.75 -19.43 3.83
CA GLU A 31 7.09 -18.14 3.82
C GLU A 31 8.16 -17.08 3.55
N ASP A 32 8.04 -16.36 2.43
CA ASP A 32 8.93 -15.23 2.18
C ASP A 32 8.67 -14.18 3.26
N ALA A 33 9.65 -13.99 4.15
CA ALA A 33 9.61 -13.06 5.27
C ALA A 33 9.30 -11.63 4.83
N SER A 34 9.52 -11.31 3.56
CA SER A 34 9.20 -10.02 2.94
C SER A 34 7.69 -9.76 2.85
N THR A 35 6.86 -10.81 2.86
CA THR A 35 5.39 -10.72 2.75
C THR A 35 4.75 -9.96 3.91
N TRP A 36 5.30 -10.10 5.11
CA TRP A 36 4.70 -9.55 6.35
C TRP A 36 5.46 -8.35 6.93
N LYS A 37 6.52 -7.87 6.27
CA LYS A 37 7.19 -6.65 6.69
C LYS A 37 6.27 -5.45 6.45
N ALA A 38 6.01 -4.68 7.51
CA ALA A 38 4.94 -3.69 7.57
C ALA A 38 5.40 -2.24 7.29
N SER A 39 6.63 -2.02 6.82
CA SER A 39 7.24 -0.68 6.91
C SER A 39 8.06 -0.23 5.70
N GLU A 40 7.97 -0.92 4.55
CA GLU A 40 8.67 -0.49 3.32
C GLU A 40 7.74 0.23 2.32
N ASP A 41 6.49 0.47 2.71
CA ASP A 41 5.41 0.88 1.80
C ASP A 41 5.52 2.35 1.36
N GLY A 42 6.35 3.11 2.06
CA GLY A 42 6.44 4.56 1.95
C GLY A 42 5.54 5.26 2.97
N LYS A 43 5.73 6.57 3.09
CA LYS A 43 4.93 7.42 3.98
C LYS A 43 3.52 7.52 3.42
N ILE A 44 2.55 6.93 4.10
CA ILE A 44 1.11 7.10 3.80
C ILE A 44 0.77 8.58 3.96
N VAL A 45 0.24 9.20 2.92
CA VAL A 45 -0.20 10.59 2.99
C VAL A 45 -1.49 10.64 3.81
N ASN A 46 -1.43 11.15 5.04
CA ASN A 46 -2.58 11.20 5.97
C ASN A 46 -3.49 12.44 5.72
N ASN A 47 -3.08 13.38 4.86
CA ASN A 47 -3.80 14.62 4.63
C ASN A 47 -4.00 14.87 3.14
N GLN A 48 -5.24 15.20 2.77
CA GLN A 48 -5.59 15.68 1.43
C GLN A 48 -4.66 16.85 1.06
N PRO A 49 -4.20 16.96 -0.21
CA PRO A 49 -3.44 18.11 -0.67
C PRO A 49 -4.16 19.41 -0.30
N ALA A 50 -3.51 20.22 0.53
CA ALA A 50 -4.01 21.52 0.92
C ALA A 50 -3.76 22.53 -0.22
N ARG A 51 -4.71 23.43 -0.45
CA ARG A 51 -4.47 24.57 -1.33
C ARG A 51 -3.39 25.43 -0.67
N VAL A 52 -2.22 25.49 -1.28
CA VAL A 52 -1.15 26.38 -0.85
C VAL A 52 -1.15 27.54 -1.83
N MET A 53 -1.50 28.74 -1.34
CA MET A 53 -1.18 29.96 -2.08
C MET A 53 0.33 30.15 -1.97
N ASP A 54 1.06 29.75 -3.01
CA ASP A 54 2.48 30.02 -3.14
C ASP A 54 2.67 31.36 -3.86
N ASP A 55 3.00 32.40 -3.09
CA ASP A 55 3.35 33.72 -3.62
C ASP A 55 4.62 33.70 -4.49
N ARG A 56 5.42 32.62 -4.49
CA ARG A 56 6.59 32.49 -5.36
C ARG A 56 6.23 32.30 -6.83
N ASN A 57 5.00 31.89 -7.14
CA ASN A 57 4.53 31.75 -8.51
C ASN A 57 3.87 33.05 -9.05
N GLY A 58 3.94 34.16 -8.30
CA GLY A 58 3.41 35.47 -8.66
C GLY A 58 4.16 36.22 -9.76
N ALA A 59 5.23 35.63 -10.33
CA ALA A 59 5.83 36.13 -11.56
C ALA A 59 4.94 35.74 -12.75
N GLY A 60 3.78 36.40 -12.86
CA GLY A 60 3.01 36.40 -14.11
C GLY A 60 3.90 36.85 -15.27
N PRO A 61 3.53 36.52 -16.52
CA PRO A 61 4.26 36.99 -17.69
C PRO A 61 4.53 38.49 -17.54
N MET A 62 5.72 38.96 -17.91
CA MET A 62 6.16 40.36 -17.75
C MET A 62 5.21 41.40 -18.42
N GLY A 63 4.18 40.96 -19.14
CA GLY A 63 3.12 41.78 -19.74
C GLY A 63 1.69 41.48 -19.29
N GLY A 64 1.48 40.76 -18.18
CA GLY A 64 0.15 40.29 -17.75
C GLY A 64 -0.31 39.04 -18.50
N TYR A 65 -1.39 38.41 -18.04
CA TYR A 65 -1.98 37.23 -18.69
C TYR A 65 -2.87 37.61 -19.88
N ILE A 66 -3.43 38.83 -19.88
CA ILE A 66 -4.33 39.37 -20.89
C ILE A 66 -3.71 40.62 -21.52
N ALA A 67 -3.69 40.65 -22.86
CA ALA A 67 -3.29 41.84 -23.60
C ALA A 67 -4.37 42.93 -23.46
N LYS A 68 -3.98 44.10 -22.94
CA LYS A 68 -4.89 45.25 -22.80
C LYS A 68 -5.06 45.96 -24.14
N ILE A 69 -6.29 46.06 -24.64
CA ILE A 69 -6.61 46.71 -25.92
C ILE A 69 -7.46 47.96 -25.65
N THR A 70 -8.57 47.82 -24.93
CA THR A 70 -9.47 48.93 -24.59
C THR A 70 -9.20 49.51 -23.21
N ASN A 71 -8.43 48.82 -22.35
CA ASN A 71 -8.19 49.18 -20.95
C ASN A 71 -9.51 49.40 -20.18
N ASP A 72 -10.51 48.56 -20.44
CA ASP A 72 -11.80 48.61 -19.76
C ASP A 72 -11.86 47.65 -18.55
N ALA A 73 -12.91 47.79 -17.75
CA ALA A 73 -13.12 46.97 -16.55
C ALA A 73 -13.26 45.46 -16.86
N ARG A 74 -13.62 45.10 -18.10
CA ARG A 74 -13.75 43.70 -18.52
C ARG A 74 -12.37 43.07 -18.70
N GLU A 75 -11.44 43.79 -19.34
CA GLU A 75 -10.04 43.34 -19.46
C GLU A 75 -9.37 43.20 -18.09
N GLU A 76 -9.69 44.08 -17.14
CA GLU A 76 -9.21 43.98 -15.75
C GLU A 76 -9.77 42.75 -15.02
N GLU A 77 -11.07 42.45 -15.17
CA GLU A 77 -11.68 41.23 -14.62
C GLU A 77 -11.06 39.96 -15.24
N MET A 78 -10.78 39.97 -16.54
CA MET A 78 -10.13 38.84 -17.22
C MET A 78 -8.70 38.62 -16.71
N GLU A 79 -7.96 39.68 -16.42
CA GLU A 79 -6.62 39.59 -15.83
C GLU A 79 -6.67 38.98 -14.42
N ASP A 80 -7.59 39.46 -13.56
CA ASP A 80 -7.74 38.92 -12.19
C ASP A 80 -8.17 37.45 -12.21
N ASN A 81 -9.16 37.12 -13.05
CA ASN A 81 -9.60 35.73 -13.24
C ASN A 81 -8.44 34.84 -13.71
N MET A 82 -7.60 35.32 -14.64
CA MET A 82 -6.43 34.56 -15.12
C MET A 82 -5.33 34.40 -14.07
N GLN A 83 -5.11 35.40 -13.21
CA GLN A 83 -4.22 35.28 -12.07
C GLN A 83 -4.70 34.21 -11.08
N GLN A 84 -6.01 34.16 -10.81
CA GLN A 84 -6.63 33.10 -10.03
C GLN A 84 -6.47 31.74 -10.70
N VAL A 85 -6.66 31.63 -12.03
CA VAL A 85 -6.42 30.40 -12.79
C VAL A 85 -4.96 29.94 -12.67
N SER A 86 -3.98 30.83 -12.78
CA SER A 86 -2.56 30.50 -12.59
C SER A 86 -2.29 29.86 -11.22
N THR A 87 -2.91 30.42 -10.18
CA THR A 87 -2.84 29.87 -8.81
C THR A 87 -3.52 28.49 -8.73
N MET A 88 -4.67 28.31 -9.38
CA MET A 88 -5.36 27.02 -9.43
C MET A 88 -4.54 25.96 -10.17
N ILE A 89 -3.86 26.32 -11.26
CA ILE A 89 -2.96 25.42 -12.00
C ILE A 89 -1.80 24.97 -11.12
N GLY A 90 -1.20 25.88 -10.33
CA GLY A 90 -0.15 25.51 -9.36
C GLY A 90 -0.64 24.48 -8.34
N ASN A 91 -1.85 24.67 -7.81
CA ASN A 91 -2.47 23.70 -6.90
C ASN A 91 -2.79 22.36 -7.59
N LEU A 92 -3.31 22.38 -8.82
CA LEU A 92 -3.58 21.18 -9.61
C LEU A 92 -2.29 20.39 -9.88
N ARG A 93 -1.16 21.06 -10.13
CA ARG A 93 0.15 20.43 -10.28
C ARG A 93 0.55 19.69 -9.00
N ASN A 94 0.43 20.34 -7.85
CA ASN A 94 0.76 19.71 -6.57
C ASN A 94 -0.13 18.50 -6.30
N MET A 95 -1.45 18.63 -6.55
CA MET A 95 -2.39 17.49 -6.44
C MET A 95 -2.02 16.34 -7.38
N ALA A 96 -1.58 16.62 -8.60
CA ALA A 96 -1.14 15.59 -9.54
C ALA A 96 0.13 14.85 -9.06
N ILE A 97 1.07 15.58 -8.45
CA ILE A 97 2.29 14.99 -7.88
C ILE A 97 1.97 14.12 -6.68
N ASP A 98 1.15 14.63 -5.76
CA ASP A 98 0.73 13.90 -4.55
C ASP A 98 -0.07 12.64 -4.93
N MET A 99 -1.01 12.79 -5.87
CA MET A 99 -1.81 11.68 -6.39
C MET A 99 -0.96 10.63 -7.11
N GLY A 100 0.04 11.05 -7.90
CA GLY A 100 0.96 10.14 -8.56
C GLY A 100 1.79 9.32 -7.57
N SER A 101 2.33 9.98 -6.54
CA SER A 101 3.12 9.33 -5.49
C SER A 101 2.27 8.36 -4.65
N GLU A 102 1.03 8.76 -4.33
CA GLU A 102 0.08 7.94 -3.59
C GLU A 102 -0.36 6.71 -4.41
N MET A 103 -0.61 6.87 -5.72
CA MET A 103 -0.92 5.75 -6.62
C MET A 103 0.22 4.72 -6.66
N GLU A 104 1.48 5.16 -6.70
CA GLU A 104 2.63 4.25 -6.68
C GLU A 104 2.73 3.49 -5.35
N SER A 105 2.50 4.18 -4.23
CA SER A 105 2.43 3.59 -2.90
C SER A 105 1.34 2.52 -2.80
N GLN A 106 0.14 2.83 -3.30
CA GLN A 106 -0.99 1.92 -3.34
C GLN A 106 -0.71 0.71 -4.25
N ASN A 107 -0.07 0.88 -5.39
CA ASN A 107 0.32 -0.23 -6.26
C ASN A 107 1.24 -1.22 -5.54
N ARG A 108 2.28 -0.74 -4.84
CA ARG A 108 3.13 -1.61 -4.02
C ARG A 108 2.33 -2.32 -2.92
N GLN A 109 1.33 -1.66 -2.36
CA GLN A 109 0.43 -2.27 -1.37
C GLN A 109 -0.46 -3.35 -1.94
N LEU A 110 -1.02 -3.14 -3.14
CA LEU A 110 -1.77 -4.16 -3.86
C LEU A 110 -0.91 -5.40 -4.14
N ASP A 111 0.35 -5.22 -4.53
CA ASP A 111 1.27 -6.35 -4.73
C ASP A 111 1.49 -7.16 -3.44
N ARG A 112 1.71 -6.49 -2.31
CA ARG A 112 1.80 -7.19 -1.01
C ARG A 112 0.50 -7.87 -0.62
N ILE A 113 -0.66 -7.25 -0.89
CA ILE A 113 -1.96 -7.88 -0.65
C ILE A 113 -2.09 -9.15 -1.51
N ASN A 114 -1.76 -9.08 -2.79
CA ASN A 114 -1.80 -10.22 -3.69
C ASN A 114 -0.91 -11.37 -3.18
N LEU A 115 0.29 -11.07 -2.68
CA LEU A 115 1.16 -12.06 -2.05
C LEU A 115 0.53 -12.64 -0.76
N LYS A 116 0.04 -11.77 0.13
CA LYS A 116 -0.61 -12.18 1.39
C LYS A 116 -1.86 -13.02 1.18
N VAL A 117 -2.58 -12.82 0.07
CA VAL A 117 -3.80 -13.56 -0.27
C VAL A 117 -3.46 -14.86 -1.00
N GLY A 118 -2.53 -14.82 -1.96
CA GLY A 118 -2.12 -15.98 -2.75
C GLY A 118 -1.48 -17.10 -1.93
N LEU A 119 -0.65 -16.76 -0.93
CA LEU A 119 0.03 -17.76 -0.09
C LEU A 119 -0.95 -18.63 0.73
N PRO A 120 -1.97 -18.08 1.42
CA PRO A 120 -3.05 -18.84 2.02
C PRO A 120 -3.84 -19.70 1.03
N TYR A 121 -4.17 -19.19 -0.17
CA TYR A 121 -4.88 -19.98 -1.18
C TYR A 121 -4.07 -21.21 -1.59
N LEU A 122 -2.77 -21.07 -1.86
CA LEU A 122 -1.88 -22.18 -2.17
C LEU A 122 -1.73 -23.14 -0.97
N ARG A 123 -1.64 -22.62 0.25
CA ARG A 123 -1.56 -23.41 1.48
C ARG A 123 -2.81 -24.27 1.68
N VAL A 124 -3.99 -23.69 1.54
CA VAL A 124 -5.27 -24.40 1.67
C VAL A 124 -5.43 -25.44 0.56
N ASN A 125 -5.16 -25.09 -0.70
CA ASN A 125 -5.22 -26.06 -1.81
C ASN A 125 -4.26 -27.23 -1.60
N LYS A 126 -3.01 -26.98 -1.16
CA LYS A 126 -2.06 -28.07 -0.89
C LYS A 126 -2.54 -29.00 0.23
N ILE A 127 -3.15 -28.44 1.29
CA ILE A 127 -3.71 -29.23 2.39
C ILE A 127 -4.93 -30.05 1.93
N LEU A 128 -5.81 -29.46 1.12
CA LEU A 128 -7.06 -30.09 0.68
C LEU A 128 -6.85 -31.13 -0.42
N PHE A 129 -5.87 -30.94 -1.31
CA PHE A 129 -5.68 -31.79 -2.49
C PHE A 129 -4.52 -32.78 -2.40
N LYS A 130 -3.70 -32.77 -1.34
CA LYS A 130 -2.62 -33.74 -1.07
C LYS A 130 -1.82 -34.17 -2.33
N GLU A 131 -1.35 -33.21 -3.10
CA GLU A 131 -0.23 -33.40 -4.05
C GLU A 131 1.08 -32.89 -3.45
#